data_AF-A0A6J6JD84-F1
#
_entry.id   AF-A0A6J6JD84-F1
#
_cell.length_a   1.000
_cell.length_b   1.000
_cell.length_c   1.000
_cell.angle_alpha   90.00
_cell.angle_beta   90.00
_cell.angle_gamma   90.00
#
_symmetry.space_group_name_H-M   'P 1'
#
loop_
_entity.id
_entity.type
_entity.pdbx_description
1 polymer ?
#
loop_
_entity_poly.entity_id
_entity_poly.type
_entity_poly.pdbx_seq_one_letter_code
_entity_poly.pdbx_strand_id
1 'polypeptide(L)'
;MKYSARKLLTIVCEAALESRLIRDSMALGAKGYTITDAHGAGPRNQRNGDLEGGNIRIEVIADEATVQKIVEKLELEYFPHYAVSCWVTDVQILREDRY
;
A
#
# COMPACT_ATOMS: atom_id res chain seq x y z
N MET A 1 22.05 16.62 -9.67
CA MET A 1 21.30 15.43 -9.19
C MET A 1 19.94 15.46 -9.89
N LYS A 2 19.56 14.40 -10.64
CA LYS A 2 18.31 14.40 -11.42
C LYS A 2 17.22 13.69 -10.63
N TYR A 3 16.14 14.41 -10.37
CA TYR A 3 14.93 13.85 -9.78
C TYR A 3 13.92 13.50 -10.86
N SER A 4 13.15 12.44 -10.64
CA SER A 4 12.05 12.02 -11.50
C SER A 4 10.76 11.98 -10.70
N ALA A 5 9.67 12.48 -11.27
CA ALA A 5 8.36 12.46 -10.62
C ALA A 5 7.78 11.04 -10.60
N ARG A 6 7.19 10.67 -9.48
CA ARG A 6 6.50 9.40 -9.23
C ARG A 6 5.35 9.59 -8.25
N LYS A 7 4.58 8.53 -8.06
CA LYS A 7 3.54 8.43 -7.02
C LYS A 7 4.03 7.53 -5.90
N LEU A 8 3.72 7.90 -4.67
CA LEU A 8 3.82 7.04 -3.49
C LEU A 8 2.40 6.61 -3.12
N LEU A 9 2.10 5.34 -3.30
CA LEU A 9 0.91 4.70 -2.76
C LEU A 9 1.22 4.21 -1.35
N THR A 10 0.44 4.66 -0.38
CA THR A 10 0.50 4.17 1.00
C THR A 10 -0.78 3.42 1.32
N ILE A 11 -0.64 2.23 1.91
CA ILE A 11 -1.74 1.33 2.28
C ILE A 11 -1.54 0.94 3.74
N VAL A 12 -2.56 1.11 4.57
CA VAL A 12 -2.57 0.68 5.97
C VAL A 12 -3.64 -0.39 6.15
N CYS A 13 -3.25 -1.55 6.66
CA CYS A 13 -4.13 -2.72 6.81
C CYS A 13 -3.64 -3.66 7.91
N GLU A 14 -4.42 -4.69 8.23
CA GLU A 14 -4.01 -5.80 9.11
C GLU A 14 -2.81 -6.56 8.51
N ALA A 15 -1.85 -6.97 9.35
CA ALA A 15 -0.64 -7.68 8.94
C ALA A 15 -0.93 -8.99 8.19
N ALA A 16 -2.06 -9.65 8.48
CA ALA A 16 -2.50 -10.87 7.79
C ALA A 16 -2.66 -10.70 6.25
N LEU A 17 -2.82 -9.46 5.76
CA LEU A 17 -2.96 -9.15 4.34
C LEU A 17 -1.63 -8.95 3.61
N GLU A 18 -0.52 -8.83 4.34
CA GLU A 18 0.80 -8.46 3.81
C GLU A 18 1.19 -9.28 2.57
N SER A 19 1.27 -10.61 2.73
CA SER A 19 1.73 -11.52 1.69
C SER A 19 0.81 -11.55 0.45
N ARG A 20 -0.47 -11.20 0.59
CA ARG A 20 -1.42 -11.13 -0.52
C ARG A 20 -1.28 -9.79 -1.24
N LEU A 21 -1.26 -8.69 -0.50
CA LEU A 21 -1.11 -7.34 -1.04
C LEU A 21 0.20 -7.16 -1.78
N ILE A 22 1.33 -7.59 -1.21
CA ILE A 22 2.63 -7.55 -1.88
C ILE A 22 2.56 -8.27 -3.23
N ARG A 23 2.06 -9.51 -3.23
CA ARG A 23 1.99 -10.35 -4.44
C ARG A 23 1.16 -9.67 -5.52
N ASP A 24 0.01 -9.13 -5.16
CA ASP A 24 -0.88 -8.42 -6.07
C ASP A 24 -0.23 -7.13 -6.59
N SER A 25 0.38 -6.32 -5.72
CA SER A 25 1.08 -5.09 -6.14
C SER A 25 2.23 -5.39 -7.11
N MET A 26 3.05 -6.41 -6.83
CA MET A 26 4.14 -6.83 -7.71
C MET A 26 3.61 -7.35 -9.06
N ALA A 27 2.52 -8.13 -9.05
CA ALA A 27 1.87 -8.61 -10.28
C ALA A 27 1.30 -7.49 -11.15
N LEU A 28 0.93 -6.36 -10.54
CA LEU A 28 0.40 -5.18 -11.23
C LEU A 28 1.48 -4.19 -11.73
N GLY A 29 2.75 -4.48 -11.46
CA GLY A 29 3.89 -3.72 -12.00
C GLY A 29 4.73 -2.99 -10.96
N ALA A 30 4.42 -3.10 -9.66
CA ALA A 30 5.31 -2.56 -8.64
C ALA A 30 6.67 -3.27 -8.70
N LYS A 31 7.77 -2.50 -8.59
CA LYS A 31 9.14 -3.05 -8.58
C LYS A 31 9.68 -3.29 -7.17
N GLY A 32 9.01 -2.75 -6.16
CA GLY A 32 9.39 -2.90 -4.77
C GLY A 32 8.39 -2.24 -3.84
N TYR A 33 8.58 -2.46 -2.55
CA TYR A 33 7.74 -1.94 -1.49
C TYR A 33 8.56 -1.79 -0.20
N THR A 34 8.06 -1.00 0.74
CA THR A 34 8.57 -0.92 2.12
C THR A 34 7.42 -1.17 3.08
N ILE A 35 7.71 -1.81 4.21
CA ILE A 35 6.72 -2.12 5.24
C ILE A 35 7.20 -1.53 6.57
N THR A 36 6.25 -0.92 7.27
CA THR A 36 6.46 -0.42 8.63
C THR A 36 5.31 -0.87 9.53
N ASP A 37 5.63 -1.19 10.78
CA ASP A 37 4.60 -1.49 11.79
C ASP A 37 3.73 -0.25 12.02
N ALA A 38 2.42 -0.48 12.17
CA ALA A 38 1.44 0.57 12.38
C ALA A 38 0.48 0.22 13.51
N HIS A 39 0.02 1.25 14.23
CA HIS A 39 -0.99 1.12 15.27
C HIS A 39 -1.89 2.37 15.25
N GLY A 40 -3.12 2.22 15.73
CA GLY A 40 -4.11 3.30 15.74
C GLY A 40 -5.52 2.76 15.57
N ALA A 41 -6.49 3.67 15.49
CA ALA A 41 -7.90 3.35 15.31
C ALA A 41 -8.45 4.06 14.07
N GLY A 42 -9.21 3.31 13.26
CA GLY A 42 -9.92 3.82 12.09
C GLY A 42 -11.43 3.99 12.35
N PRO A 43 -12.16 4.65 11.42
CA PRO A 43 -13.60 4.91 11.56
C PRO A 43 -14.46 3.65 11.40
N ARG A 44 -13.92 2.58 10.79
CA ARG A 44 -14.63 1.33 10.52
C ARG A 44 -14.24 0.30 11.58
N ASN A 45 -15.20 -0.05 12.45
CA ASN A 45 -15.17 -1.07 13.51
C ASN A 45 -13.81 -1.32 14.20
N GLN A 46 -13.72 -0.87 15.46
CA GLN A 46 -12.79 -1.42 16.44
C GLN A 46 -13.14 -2.89 16.67
N ARG A 47 -12.53 -3.80 15.91
CA ARG A 47 -12.48 -5.20 16.34
C ARG A 47 -11.56 -5.23 17.56
N ASN A 48 -12.17 -5.39 18.74
CA ASN A 48 -11.51 -5.62 20.04
C ASN A 48 -10.79 -6.98 20.09
N GLY A 49 -10.01 -7.30 19.08
CA GLY A 49 -9.12 -8.43 19.09
C GLY A 49 -7.73 -7.90 18.77
N ASP A 50 -6.80 -8.10 19.68
CA ASP A 50 -5.39 -8.28 19.32
C ASP A 50 -5.36 -9.40 18.28
N LEU A 51 -5.58 -9.06 17.01
CA LEU A 51 -5.29 -9.93 15.90
C LEU A 51 -3.78 -10.09 15.93
N GLU A 52 -3.30 -11.32 16.09
CA GLU A 52 -1.87 -11.63 16.07
C GLU A 52 -1.22 -10.93 14.87
N GLY A 53 -0.27 -10.03 15.14
CA GLY A 53 0.48 -9.29 14.11
C GLY A 53 0.13 -7.80 13.95
N GLY A 54 -1.00 -7.32 14.47
CA GLY A 54 -1.33 -5.89 14.43
C GLY A 54 -1.56 -5.33 13.01
N ASN A 55 -1.35 -4.02 12.85
CA ASN A 55 -1.47 -3.34 11.55
C ASN A 55 -0.08 -3.06 10.96
N ILE A 56 -0.03 -2.97 9.65
CA ILE A 56 1.15 -2.57 8.88
C ILE A 56 0.80 -1.42 7.95
N ARG A 57 1.82 -0.63 7.60
CA ARG A 57 1.80 0.33 6.51
C ARG A 57 2.72 -0.17 5.40
N ILE A 58 2.15 -0.36 4.22
CA ILE A 58 2.85 -0.73 2.99
C ILE A 58 2.98 0.52 2.13
N GLU A 59 4.20 0.78 1.65
CA GLU A 59 4.54 1.90 0.80
C GLU A 59 5.09 1.39 -0.54
N VAL A 60 4.47 1.82 -1.64
CA VAL A 60 4.86 1.46 -3.01
C VAL A 60 5.10 2.73 -3.79
N ILE A 61 6.31 2.90 -4.32
CA ILE A 61 6.62 3.97 -5.27
C ILE A 61 6.56 3.40 -6.68
N ALA A 62 5.73 3.98 -7.53
CA ALA A 62 5.58 3.56 -8.91
C ALA A 62 5.11 4.73 -9.81
N ASP A 63 4.99 4.45 -11.11
CA ASP A 63 4.29 5.35 -12.02
C ASP A 63 2.78 5.40 -11.73
N GLU A 64 2.12 6.42 -12.27
CA GLU A 64 0.70 6.66 -12.04
C GLU A 64 -0.19 5.52 -12.54
N ALA A 65 0.15 4.92 -13.68
CA ALA A 65 -0.60 3.81 -14.25
C ALA A 65 -0.56 2.55 -13.36
N THR A 66 0.59 2.27 -12.77
CA THR A 66 0.78 1.15 -11.83
C THR A 66 0.02 1.41 -10.53
N VAL A 67 0.13 2.62 -9.97
CA VAL A 67 -0.63 2.99 -8.76
C VAL A 67 -2.14 2.87 -9.01
N GLN A 68 -2.63 3.34 -10.15
CA GLN A 68 -4.05 3.25 -10.51
C GLN A 68 -4.55 1.81 -10.54
N LYS A 69 -3.80 0.88 -11.17
CA LYS A 69 -4.15 -0.55 -11.17
C LYS A 69 -4.22 -1.15 -9.77
N ILE A 70 -3.28 -0.78 -8.89
CA ILE A 70 -3.27 -1.28 -7.51
C ILE A 70 -4.50 -0.75 -6.76
N VAL A 71 -4.81 0.55 -6.89
CA VAL A 71 -5.98 1.16 -6.26
C VAL A 71 -7.28 0.52 -6.74
N GLU A 72 -7.45 0.29 -8.05
CA GLU A 72 -8.62 -0.41 -8.60
C GLU A 72 -8.77 -1.82 -8.02
N LYS A 73 -7.66 -2.55 -7.86
CA LYS A 73 -7.70 -3.86 -7.22
C LYS A 73 -8.07 -3.78 -5.74
N LEU A 74 -7.59 -2.77 -5.01
CA LEU A 74 -7.98 -2.52 -3.62
C LEU A 74 -9.48 -2.23 -3.50
N GLU A 75 -10.02 -1.38 -4.38
CA GLU A 75 -11.44 -1.02 -4.42
C GLU A 75 -12.33 -2.24 -4.65
N LEU A 76 -11.95 -3.12 -5.57
CA LEU A 76 -12.75 -4.28 -5.96
C LEU A 76 -12.63 -5.47 -4.98
N GLU A 77 -11.42 -5.76 -4.51
CA GLU A 77 -11.15 -7.02 -3.79
C GLU A 77 -10.85 -6.84 -2.30
N TYR A 78 -10.49 -5.64 -1.84
CA TYR A 78 -10.03 -5.42 -0.47
C TYR A 78 -10.98 -4.56 0.36
N PHE A 79 -11.35 -3.37 -0.10
CA PHE A 79 -12.21 -2.44 0.63
C PHE A 79 -13.57 -3.03 1.03
N PRO A 80 -14.21 -3.92 0.25
CA PRO A 80 -15.47 -4.54 0.67
C PRO A 80 -15.32 -5.47 1.89
N HIS A 81 -14.13 -6.04 2.11
CA HIS A 81 -13.93 -7.17 3.02
C HIS A 81 -13.02 -6.86 4.22
N TYR A 82 -12.14 -5.87 4.10
CA TYR A 82 -11.11 -5.59 5.10
C TYR A 82 -11.10 -4.12 5.51
N ALA A 83 -10.58 -3.86 6.72
CA ALA A 83 -10.25 -2.51 7.17
C ALA A 83 -8.93 -2.08 6.51
N VAL A 84 -9.04 -1.38 5.38
CA VAL A 84 -7.90 -0.82 4.66
C VAL A 84 -8.09 0.67 4.49
N SER A 85 -7.04 1.44 4.76
CA SER A 85 -6.95 2.86 4.40
C SER A 85 -5.83 3.03 3.39
N CYS A 86 -6.05 3.80 2.32
CA CYS A 86 -4.97 4.11 1.39
C CYS A 86 -5.01 5.58 0.94
N TRP A 87 -3.86 6.11 0.56
CA TRP A 87 -3.73 7.43 -0.05
C TRP A 87 -2.55 7.45 -1.02
N VAL A 88 -2.57 8.43 -1.91
CA VAL A 88 -1.52 8.65 -2.90
C VAL A 88 -0.89 10.02 -2.67
N THR A 89 0.44 10.09 -2.77
CA THR A 89 1.21 11.34 -2.64
C THR A 89 2.15 11.50 -3.82
N ASP A 90 2.27 12.72 -4.34
CA ASP A 90 3.27 13.05 -5.36
C ASP A 90 4.67 13.11 -4.74
N VAL A 91 5.63 12.41 -5.33
CA VAL A 91 7.01 12.34 -4.84
C VAL A 91 8.02 12.56 -5.97
N GLN A 92 9.22 12.98 -5.58
CA GLN A 92 10.38 13.03 -6.45
C GLN A 92 11.40 12.01 -5.99
N ILE A 93 11.89 11.17 -6.91
CA ILE A 93 12.83 10.10 -6.61
C ILE A 93 14.18 10.27 -7.29
N LEU A 94 15.17 9.59 -6.74
CA LEU A 94 16.45 9.32 -7.38
C LEU A 94 16.45 7.89 -7.94
N ARG A 95 17.30 7.63 -8.95
CA ARG A 95 17.49 6.30 -9.55
C ARG A 95 16.18 5.72 -10.11
N GLU A 96 15.62 6.44 -11.07
CA GLU A 96 14.35 6.11 -11.73
C GLU A 96 14.27 4.67 -12.25
N ASP A 97 15.41 4.09 -12.66
CA ASP A 97 15.52 2.71 -13.12
C ASP A 97 15.02 1.68 -12.10
N ARG A 98 15.08 1.99 -10.80
CA ARG A 98 14.64 1.10 -9.71
C ARG A 98 13.13 1.08 -9.47
N TYR A 99 12.37 2.06 -9.98
CA TYR A 99 10.97 2.28 -9.64
C TYR A 99 10.06 2.25 -10.88
#